data_AF-A0A7W8IL98-F1
#
_entry.id   AF-A0A7W8IL98-F1
#
_cell.length_a   1.000
_cell.length_b   1.000
_cell.length_c   1.000
_cell.angle_alpha   90.00
_cell.angle_beta   90.00
_cell.angle_gamma   90.00
#
_symmetry.space_group_name_H-M   'P 1'
#
loop_
_entity.id
_entity.type
_entity.pdbx_description
1 polymer ?
#
loop_
_entity_poly.entity_id
_entity_poly.type
_entity_poly.pdbx_seq_one_letter_code
_entity_poly.pdbx_strand_id
1 'polypeptide(L)'
;MKLLLKFNLIVLAVVAIGLAIVSWVAHSFLIDNARAQVLQQAELIIRSASSTRDYTTEELTPIIVTAPAMRHTFLPQAIPFYGATVTFAHLRQKFPEYMYRKPRSTLQTFRTVPSIGRPMSLMPFATSPT
;
A
#
# COMPACT_ATOMS: atom_id res chain seq x y z
N MET A 1 -32.41 -45.85 -37.77
CA MET A 1 -32.04 -44.95 -36.67
C MET A 1 -30.56 -44.48 -36.67
N LYS A 2 -29.79 -44.55 -37.78
CA LYS A 2 -28.37 -44.13 -37.80
C LYS A 2 -28.11 -42.72 -38.36
N LEU A 3 -29.07 -42.12 -39.07
CA LEU A 3 -28.93 -40.79 -39.68
C LEU A 3 -29.09 -39.65 -38.66
N LEU A 4 -30.10 -39.72 -37.78
CA LEU A 4 -30.30 -38.74 -36.71
C LEU A 4 -29.09 -38.64 -35.77
N LEU A 5 -28.47 -39.78 -35.44
CA LEU A 5 -27.29 -39.81 -34.59
C LEU A 5 -26.10 -39.09 -35.24
N LYS A 6 -25.84 -39.34 -36.53
CA LYS A 6 -24.75 -38.68 -37.27
C LYS A 6 -24.94 -37.17 -37.36
N PHE A 7 -26.16 -36.71 -37.64
CA PHE A 7 -26.47 -35.29 -37.72
C PHE A 7 -26.26 -34.58 -36.38
N ASN A 8 -26.78 -35.14 -35.29
CA ASN A 8 -26.63 -34.55 -33.96
C ASN A 8 -25.15 -34.49 -33.52
N LEU A 9 -24.36 -35.50 -33.90
CA LEU A 9 -22.94 -35.55 -33.57
C LEU A 9 -22.13 -34.44 -34.27
N ILE A 10 -22.49 -34.12 -35.52
CA ILE A 10 -21.89 -33.00 -36.26
C ILE A 10 -22.24 -31.67 -35.60
N VAL A 11 -23.51 -31.47 -35.23
CA VAL A 11 -23.94 -30.25 -34.53
C VAL A 11 -23.18 -30.09 -33.20
N LEU A 12 -23.07 -31.18 -32.42
CA LEU A 12 -22.32 -31.17 -31.17
C LEU A 12 -20.84 -30.82 -31.39
N ALA A 13 -20.22 -31.38 -32.43
CA ALA A 13 -18.82 -31.09 -32.75
C ALA A 13 -18.63 -29.61 -33.11
N VAL A 14 -19.51 -29.03 -33.93
CA VAL A 14 -19.45 -27.60 -34.30
C VAL A 14 -19.62 -26.70 -33.07
N VAL A 15 -20.59 -27.02 -32.20
CA VAL A 15 -20.82 -26.27 -30.96
C VAL A 15 -19.61 -26.36 -30.03
N ALA A 16 -19.03 -27.54 -29.87
CA ALA A 16 -17.85 -27.76 -29.03
C ALA A 16 -16.64 -26.95 -29.55
N ILE A 17 -16.41 -26.93 -30.87
CA ILE A 17 -15.34 -26.14 -31.48
C ILE A 17 -15.58 -24.64 -31.28
N GLY A 18 -16.81 -24.18 -31.50
CA GLY A 18 -17.17 -22.77 -31.29
C GLY A 18 -16.95 -22.33 -29.83
N LEU A 19 -17.43 -23.14 -28.87
CA LEU A 19 -17.22 -22.89 -27.45
C LEU A 19 -15.75 -22.93 -27.05
N ALA A 20 -14.95 -23.85 -27.61
CA ALA A 20 -13.52 -23.93 -27.33
C ALA A 20 -12.79 -22.66 -27.74
N ILE A 21 -13.09 -22.14 -28.95
CA ILE A 21 -12.49 -20.90 -29.45
C ILE A 21 -12.90 -19.70 -28.58
N VAL A 22 -14.20 -19.57 -28.30
CA VAL A 22 -14.73 -18.48 -27.46
C VAL A 22 -14.14 -18.54 -26.06
N SER A 23 -14.08 -19.73 -25.45
CA SER A 23 -13.50 -19.92 -24.13
C SER A 23 -12.02 -19.53 -24.10
N TRP A 24 -11.26 -19.86 -25.14
CA TRP A 24 -9.85 -19.54 -25.20
C TRP A 24 -9.62 -18.02 -25.30
N VAL A 25 -10.33 -17.35 -26.21
CA VAL A 25 -10.23 -15.88 -26.39
C VAL A 25 -10.75 -15.14 -25.16
N ALA A 26 -11.88 -15.57 -24.60
CA ALA A 26 -12.45 -14.95 -23.40
C ALA A 26 -11.48 -15.07 -22.22
N HIS A 27 -10.80 -16.21 -22.07
CA HIS A 27 -9.87 -16.43 -20.96
C HIS A 27 -8.66 -15.47 -21.01
N SER A 28 -8.02 -15.34 -22.18
CA SER A 28 -6.89 -14.41 -22.33
C SER A 28 -7.34 -12.95 -22.16
N PHE A 29 -8.45 -12.58 -22.79
CA PHE A 29 -8.97 -11.22 -22.72
C PHE A 29 -9.34 -10.81 -21.29
N LEU A 30 -9.99 -11.69 -20.52
CA LEU A 30 -10.36 -11.38 -19.12
C LEU A 30 -9.13 -11.20 -18.24
N ILE A 31 -8.13 -12.07 -18.37
CA ILE A 31 -6.94 -12.04 -17.53
C ILE A 31 -6.08 -10.80 -17.82
N ASP A 32 -5.87 -10.49 -19.09
CA ASP A 32 -5.02 -9.36 -19.47
C ASP A 32 -5.67 -8.02 -19.11
N ASN A 33 -6.98 -7.88 -19.33
CA ASN A 33 -7.71 -6.66 -18.95
C ASN A 33 -7.78 -6.50 -17.42
N ALA A 34 -8.06 -7.57 -16.67
CA ALA A 34 -8.08 -7.49 -15.21
C ALA A 34 -6.73 -7.08 -14.64
N ARG A 35 -5.63 -7.62 -15.19
CA ARG A 35 -4.27 -7.23 -14.78
C ARG A 35 -3.98 -5.77 -15.10
N ALA A 36 -4.26 -5.34 -16.34
CA ALA A 36 -4.02 -3.96 -16.76
C ALA A 36 -4.81 -2.96 -15.91
N GLN A 37 -6.08 -3.27 -15.62
CA GLN A 37 -6.96 -2.41 -14.85
C GLN A 37 -6.51 -2.28 -13.38
N VAL A 38 -6.08 -3.38 -12.75
CA VAL A 38 -5.55 -3.35 -11.38
C VAL A 38 -4.22 -2.60 -11.32
N LEU A 39 -3.33 -2.79 -12.31
CA LEU A 39 -2.04 -2.09 -12.35
C LEU A 39 -2.21 -0.57 -12.52
N GLN A 40 -3.09 -0.14 -13.43
CA GLN A 40 -3.37 1.29 -13.63
C GLN A 40 -3.98 1.94 -12.38
N GLN A 41 -4.93 1.26 -11.73
CA GLN A 41 -5.51 1.76 -10.47
C GLN A 41 -4.48 1.83 -9.35
N ALA A 42 -3.64 0.80 -9.21
CA ALA A 42 -2.58 0.78 -8.21
C ALA A 42 -1.56 1.92 -8.44
N GLU A 43 -1.17 2.16 -9.70
CA GLU A 43 -0.26 3.25 -10.04
C GLU A 43 -0.85 4.62 -9.67
N LEU A 44 -2.12 4.85 -9.99
CA LEU A 44 -2.80 6.10 -9.63
C LEU A 44 -2.85 6.31 -8.11
N ILE A 45 -3.18 5.27 -7.33
CA ILE A 45 -3.22 5.34 -5.87
C ILE A 45 -1.82 5.62 -5.30
N ILE A 46 -0.78 4.96 -5.82
CA ILE A 46 0.61 5.16 -5.38
C ILE A 46 1.07 6.59 -5.68
N ARG A 47 0.79 7.09 -6.89
CA ARG A 47 1.13 8.47 -7.29
C ARG A 47 0.37 9.51 -6.46
N SER A 48 -0.89 9.24 -6.13
CA SER A 48 -1.68 10.11 -5.25
C SER A 48 -1.13 10.12 -3.82
N ALA A 49 -0.74 8.96 -3.30
CA ALA A 49 -0.12 8.83 -1.99
C ALA A 49 1.25 9.55 -1.93
N SER A 50 2.07 9.46 -2.99
CA SER A 50 3.34 10.20 -3.04
C SER A 50 3.10 11.70 -3.09
N SER A 51 2.18 12.19 -3.94
CA SER A 51 1.84 13.61 -4.02
C SER A 51 1.37 14.19 -2.67
N THR A 52 0.59 13.43 -1.90
CA THR A 52 0.15 13.84 -0.55
C THR A 52 1.34 13.98 0.41
N ARG A 53 2.33 13.08 0.31
CA ARG A 53 3.57 13.14 1.11
C ARG A 53 4.43 14.34 0.70
N ASP A 54 4.52 14.61 -0.60
CA ASP A 54 5.29 15.71 -1.15
C ASP A 54 4.70 17.05 -0.69
N TYR A 55 3.37 17.25 -0.83
CA TYR A 55 2.65 18.42 -0.29
C TYR A 55 2.89 18.63 1.22
N THR A 56 2.87 17.54 1.99
CA THR A 56 3.12 17.62 3.45
C THR A 56 4.56 18.05 3.75
N THR A 57 5.53 17.62 2.94
CA THR A 57 6.95 17.90 3.16
C THR A 57 7.32 19.29 2.68
N GLU A 58 6.84 19.68 1.49
CA GLU A 58 7.20 20.94 0.83
C GLU A 58 6.41 22.13 1.37
N GLU A 59 5.11 21.96 1.64
CA GLU A 59 4.25 23.07 2.05
C GLU A 59 3.89 23.03 3.53
N LEU A 60 3.50 21.88 4.06
CA LEU A 60 2.96 21.81 5.42
C LEU A 60 4.05 21.89 6.50
N THR A 61 5.17 21.20 6.31
CA THR A 61 6.29 21.16 7.27
C THR A 61 6.85 22.56 7.59
N PRO A 62 7.19 23.44 6.61
CA PRO A 62 7.75 24.76 6.93
C PRO A 62 6.77 25.67 7.68
N ILE A 63 5.46 25.56 7.41
CA ILE A 63 4.42 26.33 8.10
C ILE A 63 4.34 25.91 9.57
N ILE A 64 4.35 24.60 9.85
CA ILE A 64 4.25 24.09 11.22
C ILE A 64 5.55 24.37 12.00
N VAL A 65 6.74 24.26 11.37
CA VAL A 65 8.05 24.62 11.98
C VAL A 65 8.12 26.08 12.41
N THR A 66 7.47 26.97 11.66
CA THR A 66 7.46 28.40 11.95
C THR A 66 6.37 28.79 12.98
N ALA A 67 5.44 27.88 13.29
CA ALA A 67 4.32 28.16 14.19
C ALA A 67 4.77 28.35 15.66
N PRO A 68 4.28 29.38 16.37
CA PRO A 68 4.65 29.65 17.77
C PRO A 68 4.37 28.49 18.73
N ALA A 69 3.31 27.71 18.47
CA ALA A 69 2.91 26.57 19.29
C ALA A 69 3.97 25.45 19.33
N MET A 70 4.74 25.25 18.25
CA MET A 70 5.81 24.25 18.21
C MET A 70 7.05 24.61 19.05
N ARG A 71 7.22 25.89 19.41
CA ARG A 71 8.33 26.31 20.31
C ARG A 71 8.12 25.87 21.76
N HIS A 72 6.87 25.64 22.16
CA HIS A 72 6.51 25.34 23.55
C HIS A 72 5.95 23.93 23.73
N THR A 73 5.44 23.29 22.67
CA THR A 73 4.89 21.94 22.74
C THR A 73 5.13 21.19 21.43
N PHE A 74 5.61 19.96 21.54
CA PHE A 74 5.85 19.10 20.39
C PHE A 74 4.52 18.58 19.80
N LEU A 75 4.24 18.91 18.54
CA LEU A 75 3.09 18.38 17.81
C LEU A 75 3.55 17.22 16.92
N PRO A 76 3.11 15.97 17.16
CA PRO A 76 3.54 14.82 16.36
C PRO A 76 3.08 14.90 14.89
N GLN A 77 2.04 15.68 14.61
CA GLN A 77 1.51 15.96 13.27
C GLN A 77 2.49 16.72 12.36
N ALA A 78 3.49 17.39 12.94
CA ALA A 78 4.53 18.08 12.18
C ALA A 78 5.52 17.12 11.49
N ILE A 79 5.57 15.85 11.91
CA ILE A 79 6.47 14.87 11.33
C ILE A 79 5.79 14.19 10.14
N PRO A 80 6.39 14.20 8.94
CA PRO A 80 5.81 13.54 7.76
C PRO A 80 5.51 12.05 7.98
N PHE A 81 6.29 11.39 8.85
CA PHE A 81 6.10 9.98 9.21
C PHE A 81 4.79 9.73 9.98
N TYR A 82 4.38 10.65 10.86
CA TYR A 82 3.11 10.54 11.59
C TYR A 82 1.93 10.63 10.62
N GLY A 83 1.93 11.64 9.74
CA GLY A 83 0.92 11.79 8.69
C GLY A 83 0.82 10.56 7.80
N ALA A 84 1.96 10.03 7.33
CA ALA A 84 1.97 8.80 6.54
C ALA A 84 1.37 7.61 7.29
N THR A 85 1.69 7.44 8.58
CA THR A 85 1.18 6.31 9.39
C THR A 85 -0.33 6.42 9.64
N VAL A 86 -0.82 7.61 9.96
CA VAL A 86 -2.25 7.86 10.22
C VAL A 86 -3.08 7.70 8.94
N THR A 87 -2.62 8.30 7.83
CA THR A 87 -3.29 8.15 6.53
C THR A 87 -3.33 6.70 6.08
N PHE A 88 -2.24 5.95 6.26
CA PHE A 88 -2.21 4.53 5.94
C PHE A 88 -3.13 3.70 6.85
N ALA A 89 -3.21 4.05 8.15
CA ALA A 89 -4.14 3.43 9.07
C ALA A 89 -5.61 3.65 8.68
N HIS A 90 -5.97 4.86 8.21
CA HIS A 90 -7.30 5.15 7.69
C HIS A 90 -7.59 4.44 6.36
N LEU A 91 -6.63 4.39 5.45
CA LEU A 91 -6.79 3.71 4.16
C LEU A 91 -7.05 2.20 4.35
N ARG A 92 -6.35 1.58 5.31
CA ARG A 92 -6.51 0.16 5.66
C ARG A 92 -7.90 -0.18 6.23
N GLN A 93 -8.62 0.79 6.81
CA GLN A 93 -10.00 0.56 7.26
C GLN A 93 -10.97 0.41 6.09
N LYS A 94 -10.70 1.08 4.96
CA LYS A 94 -11.56 1.05 3.77
C LYS A 94 -11.15 -0.03 2.76
N PHE A 95 -9.88 -0.43 2.76
CA PHE A 95 -9.29 -1.36 1.79
C PHE A 95 -8.42 -2.42 2.49
N PRO A 96 -9.02 -3.33 3.29
CA PRO A 96 -8.28 -4.36 4.03
C PRO A 96 -7.53 -5.34 3.12
N GLU A 97 -7.97 -5.51 1.87
CA GLU A 97 -7.34 -6.36 0.85
C GLU A 97 -6.06 -5.77 0.21
N TYR A 98 -5.79 -4.47 0.40
CA TYR A 98 -4.60 -3.80 -0.15
C TYR A 98 -3.51 -3.62 0.92
N MET A 99 -2.63 -4.62 1.07
CA MET A 99 -1.48 -4.52 1.98
C MET A 99 -0.26 -3.90 1.29
N TYR A 100 0.11 -2.68 1.65
CA TYR A 100 1.43 -2.12 1.28
C TYR A 100 2.53 -2.82 2.07
N ARG A 101 3.20 -3.77 1.43
CA ARG A 101 4.41 -4.41 1.94
C ARG A 101 5.62 -3.68 1.37
N LYS A 102 6.30 -2.86 2.18
CA LYS A 102 7.63 -2.37 1.80
C LYS A 102 8.57 -3.56 1.62
N PRO A 103 9.36 -3.64 0.54
CA PRO A 103 10.49 -4.57 0.50
C PRO A 103 11.39 -4.22 1.68
N ARG A 104 11.43 -5.13 2.66
CA ARG A 104 12.30 -5.02 3.83
C ARG A 104 13.69 -5.45 3.36
N SER A 105 14.50 -4.52 2.84
CA SER A 105 15.95 -4.72 2.75
C SER A 105 16.50 -4.78 4.18
N THR A 106 16.53 -5.98 4.72
CA THR A 106 17.01 -6.25 6.08
C THR A 106 18.52 -6.34 6.04
N LEU A 107 19.22 -5.33 6.55
CA LEU A 107 20.39 -5.57 7.39
C LEU A 107 20.18 -4.84 8.71
N GLN A 108 20.26 -5.65 9.76
CA GLN A 108 19.91 -5.34 11.14
C GLN A 108 21.02 -4.52 11.80
N THR A 109 20.68 -3.35 12.35
CA THR A 109 21.41 -2.76 13.48
C THR A 109 20.38 -2.35 14.53
N PHE A 110 19.74 -3.34 15.12
CA PHE A 110 18.98 -3.17 16.36
C PHE A 110 19.24 -4.39 17.25
N ARG A 111 20.51 -4.58 17.62
CA ARG A 111 20.90 -5.40 18.77
C ARG A 111 21.71 -4.48 19.68
N THR A 112 21.02 -3.84 20.62
CA THR A 112 21.46 -3.50 21.99
C THR A 112 20.47 -2.53 22.63
N VAL A 113 19.36 -3.07 23.17
CA VAL A 113 18.65 -2.41 24.26
C VAL A 113 18.91 -3.30 25.48
N PRO A 114 19.74 -2.89 26.46
CA PRO A 114 19.89 -3.67 27.68
C PRO A 114 18.65 -3.48 28.55
N SER A 115 17.92 -4.57 28.77
CA SER A 115 16.89 -4.65 29.80
C SER A 115 17.54 -4.83 31.17
N ILE A 116 17.68 -3.78 31.98
CA ILE A 116 17.94 -3.93 33.41
C ILE A 116 17.14 -2.86 34.16
N GLY A 117 16.10 -3.30 34.87
CA GLY A 117 15.36 -2.45 35.78
C GLY A 117 16.24 -1.98 36.94
N ARG A 118 16.20 -0.67 37.22
CA ARG A 118 16.36 -0.08 38.56
C ARG A 118 15.56 1.23 38.64
N PRO A 119 14.99 1.56 39.81
CA PRO A 119 14.00 2.60 39.97
C PRO A 119 14.59 4.02 39.94
N MET A 120 13.73 4.94 39.53
CA MET A 120 13.78 6.39 39.60
C MET A 120 14.69 6.95 40.71
N SER A 121 15.70 7.73 40.33
CA SER A 121 16.40 8.66 41.22
C SER A 121 16.54 10.01 40.52
N LEU A 122 16.24 11.05 41.29
CA LEU A 122 16.03 12.44 40.91
C LEU A 122 17.28 13.13 40.33
N MET A 123 17.02 14.11 39.45
CA MET A 123 17.81 15.28 38.97
C MET A 123 19.16 15.61 39.66
N PRO A 124 20.15 16.25 38.97
CA PRO A 124 19.97 17.64 38.52
C PRO A 124 20.63 18.05 37.18
N PHE A 125 20.18 19.21 36.69
CA PHE A 125 20.86 20.07 35.72
C PHE A 125 22.36 20.27 36.04
N ALA A 126 23.23 20.12 35.04
CA ALA A 126 24.55 20.76 34.96
C ALA A 126 25.01 20.75 33.49
N THR A 127 24.92 21.90 32.80
CA THR A 127 26.04 22.78 32.40
C THR A 127 26.71 22.45 31.07
N SER A 128 26.66 23.42 30.15
CA SER A 128 27.57 23.68 29.03
C SER A 128 29.05 23.51 29.44
N PRO A 129 29.98 23.16 28.52
CA PRO A 129 30.85 24.23 27.98
C PRO A 129 31.33 24.07 26.52
N THR A 130 31.65 25.24 25.97
CA THR A 130 32.56 25.62 24.85
C THR A 130 32.31 25.12 23.44
#